data_AF-A0A2V7W4M8-F1
#
_entry.id   AF-A0A2V7W4M8-F1
#
_cell.length_a   1.000
_cell.length_b   1.000
_cell.length_c   1.000
_cell.angle_alpha   90.00
_cell.angle_beta   90.00
_cell.angle_gamma   90.00
#
_symmetry.space_group_name_H-M   'P 1'
#
loop_
_entity.id
_entity.type
_entity.pdbx_description
1 polymer ?
#
loop_
_entity_poly.entity_id
_entity_poly.type
_entity_poly.pdbx_seq_one_letter_code
_entity_poly.pdbx_strand_id
1 'polypeptide(L)'
;MNDAARLRTIENVTANFFFWQGLRWVPLGIALMTAALRPRIEVGLLVLIAAMFVSMRVGKYYSRAYGRVRTITARTERRERWKWSFVYPMMMVSLAVDLLWKPPVVVSGPVWAAAILLYWNSTGRGRLHYLFIAAIVAATGALPLAGIPNGKNAINFFFAVIGAVYVIGGLLDHFELTRIMRPVMEDGDAGTV
;
A
#
# COMPACT_ATOMS: atom_id res chain seq x y z
N MET A 1 13.61 6.76 23.16
CA MET A 1 13.77 5.41 22.56
C MET A 1 15.22 5.02 22.77
N ASN A 2 15.52 3.90 23.43
CA ASN A 2 16.90 3.44 23.62
C ASN A 2 17.54 3.17 22.24
N ASP A 3 18.84 3.45 22.06
CA ASP A 3 19.57 3.32 20.79
C ASP A 3 19.44 1.92 20.18
N ALA A 4 19.41 0.89 21.03
CA ALA A 4 19.16 -0.49 20.60
C ALA A 4 17.79 -0.68 19.92
N ALA A 5 16.75 0.02 20.39
CA ALA A 5 15.43 -0.01 19.77
C ALA A 5 15.41 0.78 18.45
N ARG A 6 16.14 1.89 18.37
CA ARG A 6 16.29 2.68 17.15
C ARG A 6 16.98 1.90 16.04
N LEU A 7 18.09 1.24 16.37
CA LEU A 7 18.86 0.42 15.43
C LEU A 7 18.00 -0.72 14.87
N ARG A 8 17.24 -1.43 15.72
CA ARG A 8 16.30 -2.47 15.27
C ARG A 8 15.22 -1.93 14.32
N THR A 9 14.72 -0.72 14.58
CA THR A 9 13.75 -0.07 13.67
C THR A 9 14.38 0.23 12.32
N ILE A 10 15.59 0.81 12.29
CA ILE A 10 16.31 1.11 11.04
C ILE A 10 16.62 -0.18 10.28
N GLU A 11 17.09 -1.23 10.94
CA GLU A 11 17.35 -2.54 10.35
C GLU A 11 16.07 -3.14 9.73
N ASN A 12 14.95 -3.09 10.45
CA ASN A 12 13.67 -3.59 9.95
C ASN A 12 13.16 -2.79 8.73
N VAL A 13 13.31 -1.46 8.74
CA VAL A 13 12.93 -0.57 7.64
C VAL A 13 13.78 -0.83 6.41
N THR A 14 15.10 -0.89 6.58
CA THR A 14 16.05 -1.15 5.49
C THR A 14 15.87 -2.56 4.90
N ALA A 15 15.66 -3.58 5.72
CA ALA A 15 15.35 -4.94 5.27
C ALA A 15 14.07 -5.01 4.42
N ASN A 16 13.12 -4.09 4.64
CA ASN A 16 11.86 -3.99 3.92
C ASN A 16 11.76 -2.74 3.05
N PHE A 17 12.88 -2.09 2.68
CA PHE A 17 12.89 -0.72 2.14
C PHE A 17 11.94 -0.51 0.97
N PHE A 18 11.86 -1.49 0.06
CA PHE A 18 10.92 -1.46 -1.07
C PHE A 18 9.46 -1.21 -0.65
N PHE A 19 9.03 -1.80 0.47
CA PHE A 19 7.67 -1.68 1.01
C PHE A 19 7.41 -0.34 1.71
N TRP A 20 8.45 0.42 2.01
CA TRP A 20 8.38 1.77 2.59
C TRP A 20 8.40 2.87 1.54
N GLN A 21 8.59 2.52 0.26
CA GLN A 21 8.52 3.47 -0.85
C GLN A 21 7.07 3.84 -1.18
N GLY A 22 6.32 4.36 -0.20
CA GLY A 22 4.88 4.59 -0.30
C GLY A 22 4.44 5.39 -1.53
N LEU A 23 5.21 6.42 -1.90
CA LEU A 23 4.95 7.23 -3.10
C LEU A 23 4.90 6.42 -4.41
N ARG A 24 5.50 5.22 -4.49
CA ARG A 24 5.40 4.36 -5.68
C ARG A 24 3.97 3.87 -5.92
N TRP A 25 3.16 3.80 -4.88
CA TRP A 25 1.81 3.27 -4.91
C TRP A 25 0.75 4.35 -5.13
N VAL A 26 1.08 5.62 -4.86
CA VAL A 26 0.17 6.76 -5.04
C VAL A 26 -0.37 6.87 -6.48
N PRO A 27 0.45 6.76 -7.55
CA PRO A 27 -0.08 6.83 -8.91
C PRO A 27 -1.10 5.72 -9.23
N LEU A 28 -0.87 4.51 -8.70
CA LEU A 28 -1.82 3.41 -8.86
C LEU A 28 -3.12 3.69 -8.12
N GLY A 29 -3.06 4.30 -6.93
CA GLY A 29 -4.24 4.76 -6.20
C GLY A 29 -5.07 5.76 -7.00
N ILE A 30 -4.41 6.74 -7.63
CA ILE A 30 -5.06 7.70 -8.55
C ILE A 30 -5.72 6.96 -9.72
N ALA A 31 -5.03 6.00 -10.34
CA ALA A 31 -5.60 5.22 -11.44
C ALA A 31 -6.86 4.43 -11.03
N LEU A 32 -6.88 3.86 -9.83
CA LEU A 32 -8.05 3.16 -9.28
C LEU A 32 -9.22 4.12 -9.00
N MET A 33 -8.94 5.31 -8.46
CA MET A 33 -9.96 6.35 -8.29
C MET A 33 -10.53 6.80 -9.64
N THR A 34 -9.69 6.94 -10.67
CA THR A 34 -10.17 7.22 -12.02
C THR A 34 -11.02 6.07 -12.55
N ALA A 35 -10.62 4.82 -12.35
CA ALA A 35 -11.41 3.65 -12.76
C ALA A 35 -12.80 3.62 -12.11
N ALA A 36 -12.92 4.09 -10.87
CA ALA A 36 -14.21 4.25 -10.19
C ALA A 36 -15.19 5.19 -10.92
N LEU A 37 -14.67 6.15 -11.70
CA LEU A 37 -15.47 7.07 -12.51
C LEU A 37 -15.97 6.45 -13.82
N ARG A 38 -15.65 5.18 -14.10
CA ARG A 38 -15.98 4.47 -15.35
C ARG A 38 -15.60 5.24 -16.61
N PRO A 39 -14.32 5.64 -16.75
CA PRO A 39 -13.85 6.24 -17.98
C PRO A 39 -14.01 5.26 -19.13
N ARG A 40 -13.95 5.77 -20.36
CA ARG A 40 -13.79 4.92 -21.54
C ARG A 40 -12.53 4.07 -21.38
N ILE A 41 -12.53 2.83 -21.90
CA ILE A 41 -11.46 1.86 -21.66
C ILE A 41 -10.10 2.38 -22.11
N GLU A 42 -10.04 3.15 -23.19
CA GLU A 42 -8.83 3.76 -23.73
C GLU A 42 -8.23 4.76 -22.74
N VAL A 43 -9.09 5.57 -22.11
CA VAL A 43 -8.68 6.53 -21.07
C VAL A 43 -8.20 5.80 -19.82
N GLY A 44 -8.90 4.74 -19.41
CA GLY A 44 -8.50 3.91 -18.27
C GLY A 44 -7.11 3.28 -18.48
N LEU A 45 -6.86 2.72 -19.66
CA LEU A 45 -5.56 2.14 -20.02
C LEU A 45 -4.46 3.19 -20.07
N LEU A 46 -4.71 4.36 -20.67
CA LEU A 46 -3.73 5.45 -20.70
C LEU A 46 -3.36 5.94 -19.30
N VAL A 47 -4.35 6.08 -18.41
CA VAL A 47 -4.12 6.47 -17.01
C VAL A 47 -3.32 5.40 -16.27
N LEU A 48 -3.61 4.12 -16.49
CA LEU A 48 -2.83 3.03 -15.89
C LEU A 48 -1.37 3.02 -16.37
N ILE A 49 -1.15 3.18 -17.68
CA ILE A 49 0.20 3.28 -18.27
C ILE A 49 0.95 4.48 -17.68
N ALA A 50 0.30 5.64 -17.61
CA ALA A 50 0.88 6.83 -17.01
C ALA A 50 1.22 6.60 -15.52
N ALA A 51 0.32 5.97 -14.76
CA ALA A 51 0.56 5.63 -13.36
C ALA A 51 1.76 4.68 -13.19
N MET A 52 1.89 3.65 -14.03
CA MET A 52 3.05 2.75 -14.03
C MET A 52 4.36 3.50 -14.33
N PHE A 53 4.35 4.39 -15.33
CA PHE A 53 5.51 5.20 -15.69
C PHE A 53 5.93 6.13 -14.54
N VAL A 54 4.98 6.83 -13.91
CA VAL A 54 5.25 7.69 -12.74
C VAL A 54 5.79 6.85 -11.58
N SER A 55 5.20 5.68 -11.30
CA SER A 55 5.69 4.76 -10.26
C SER A 55 7.15 4.36 -10.49
N MET A 56 7.53 4.04 -11.73
CA MET A 56 8.94 3.75 -12.08
C MET A 56 9.86 4.95 -11.83
N ARG A 57 9.43 6.17 -12.15
CA ARG A 57 10.21 7.40 -11.90
C ARG A 57 10.37 7.67 -10.41
N VAL A 58 9.33 7.43 -9.60
CA VAL A 58 9.40 7.52 -8.14
C VAL A 58 10.40 6.49 -7.57
N GLY A 59 10.46 5.28 -8.13
CA GLY A 59 11.50 4.30 -7.76
C GLY A 59 12.92 4.85 -7.97
N LYS A 60 13.18 5.54 -9.10
CA LYS A 60 14.46 6.21 -9.37
C LYS A 60 14.72 7.38 -8.42
N TYR A 61 13.69 8.07 -7.95
CA TYR A 61 13.82 9.09 -6.91
C TYR A 61 14.34 8.47 -5.60
N TYR A 62 13.72 7.38 -5.12
CA TYR A 62 14.17 6.71 -3.89
C TYR A 62 15.60 6.19 -3.98
N SER A 63 15.99 5.60 -5.12
CA SER A 63 17.37 5.11 -5.30
C SER A 63 18.40 6.23 -5.29
N ARG A 64 18.02 7.44 -5.70
CA ARG A 64 18.89 8.63 -5.67
C ARG A 64 18.95 9.23 -4.27
N ALA A 65 17.81 9.34 -3.58
CA ALA A 65 17.72 9.97 -2.27
C ALA A 65 18.31 9.13 -1.13
N TYR A 66 18.16 7.80 -1.18
CA TYR A 66 18.55 6.90 -0.09
C TYR A 66 19.63 5.87 -0.49
N GLY A 67 20.14 5.94 -1.73
CA GLY A 67 21.07 4.97 -2.27
C GLY A 67 20.44 3.60 -2.57
N ARG A 68 21.29 2.60 -2.85
CA ARG A 68 20.86 1.22 -3.12
C ARG A 68 20.86 0.39 -1.83
N VAL A 69 19.69 0.27 -1.20
CA VAL A 69 19.49 -0.62 -0.05
C VAL A 69 19.31 -2.06 -0.54
N ARG A 70 20.19 -2.98 -0.10
CA ARG A 70 20.06 -4.42 -0.41
C ARG A 70 19.01 -5.05 0.52
N THR A 71 17.98 -5.65 -0.06
CA THR A 71 17.01 -6.46 0.67
C THR A 71 17.62 -7.80 1.08
N ILE A 72 17.22 -8.34 2.22
CA ILE A 72 17.63 -9.68 2.67
C ILE A 72 16.87 -10.73 1.83
N THR A 73 17.57 -11.39 0.91
CA THR A 73 17.00 -12.24 -0.14
C THR A 73 16.14 -13.41 0.41
N ALA A 74 16.65 -14.17 1.39
CA ALA A 74 16.02 -15.41 1.84
C ALA A 74 14.62 -15.24 2.48
N ARG A 75 14.40 -14.16 3.27
CA ARG A 75 13.06 -13.86 3.84
C ARG A 75 12.09 -13.35 2.78
N THR A 76 12.60 -12.76 1.71
CA THR A 76 11.82 -12.17 0.63
C THR A 76 11.21 -13.26 -0.25
N GLU A 77 11.98 -14.28 -0.63
CA GLU A 77 11.53 -15.37 -1.53
C GLU A 77 10.34 -16.16 -0.99
N ARG A 78 10.39 -16.61 0.27
CA ARG A 78 9.27 -17.36 0.88
C ARG A 78 8.01 -16.50 0.92
N ARG A 79 8.14 -15.24 1.31
CA ARG A 79 7.02 -14.30 1.40
C ARG A 79 6.44 -14.00 0.01
N GLU A 80 7.30 -13.85 -0.98
CA GLU A 80 6.92 -13.61 -2.37
C GLU A 80 6.15 -14.80 -2.94
N ARG A 81 6.61 -16.04 -2.70
CA ARG A 81 5.89 -17.25 -3.10
C ARG A 81 4.47 -17.30 -2.53
N TRP A 82 4.30 -17.05 -1.23
CA TRP A 82 2.98 -17.04 -0.60
C TRP A 82 2.05 -15.95 -1.18
N LYS A 83 2.58 -14.76 -1.47
CA LYS A 83 1.81 -13.67 -2.07
C LYS A 83 1.29 -14.05 -3.46
N TRP A 84 2.16 -14.60 -4.30
CA TRP A 84 1.81 -14.99 -5.67
C TRP A 84 0.91 -16.23 -5.73
N SER A 85 1.12 -17.22 -4.85
CA SER A 85 0.34 -18.47 -4.88
C SER A 85 -1.04 -18.36 -4.26
N PHE A 86 -1.24 -17.48 -3.26
CA PHE A 86 -2.49 -17.44 -2.49
C PHE A 86 -3.13 -16.05 -2.45
N VAL A 87 -2.38 -15.02 -2.04
CA VAL A 87 -2.96 -13.70 -1.75
C VAL A 87 -3.53 -13.05 -3.02
N TYR A 88 -2.74 -12.95 -4.10
CA TYR A 88 -3.22 -12.33 -5.34
C TYR A 88 -4.32 -13.14 -6.03
N PRO A 89 -4.22 -14.49 -6.16
CA PRO A 89 -5.32 -15.28 -6.67
C PRO A 89 -6.62 -15.08 -5.88
N MET A 90 -6.58 -15.06 -4.54
CA MET A 90 -7.76 -14.80 -3.72
C MET A 90 -8.35 -13.41 -3.95
N MET A 91 -7.51 -12.37 -4.04
CA MET A 91 -7.95 -11.00 -4.33
C MET A 91 -8.57 -10.88 -5.73
N MET A 92 -8.03 -11.60 -6.72
CA MET A 92 -8.58 -11.64 -8.07
C MET A 92 -9.93 -12.37 -8.11
N VAL A 93 -10.03 -13.51 -7.43
CA VAL A 93 -11.29 -14.27 -7.31
C VAL A 93 -12.36 -13.43 -6.60
N SER A 94 -12.02 -12.73 -5.51
CA SER A 94 -12.98 -11.87 -4.80
C SER A 94 -13.50 -10.73 -5.69
N LEU A 95 -12.63 -10.11 -6.48
CA LEU A 95 -13.04 -9.08 -7.44
C LEU A 95 -13.93 -9.65 -8.54
N ALA A 96 -13.62 -10.85 -9.06
CA ALA A 96 -14.45 -11.53 -10.05
C ALA A 96 -15.84 -11.85 -9.47
N VAL A 97 -15.92 -12.32 -8.22
CA VAL A 97 -17.18 -12.52 -7.48
C VAL A 97 -18.01 -11.24 -7.44
N ASP A 98 -17.40 -10.12 -7.03
CA ASP A 98 -18.11 -8.85 -6.92
C ASP A 98 -18.60 -8.31 -8.28
N LEU A 99 -17.81 -8.50 -9.33
CA LEU A 99 -18.13 -8.05 -10.69
C LEU A 99 -19.21 -8.91 -11.37
N LEU A 100 -19.09 -10.24 -11.26
CA LEU A 100 -19.91 -11.19 -12.00
C LEU A 100 -21.22 -11.51 -11.28
N TRP A 101 -21.17 -11.76 -9.97
CA TRP A 101 -22.33 -12.20 -9.19
C TRP A 101 -23.04 -11.06 -8.47
N LYS A 102 -22.39 -9.90 -8.31
CA LYS A 102 -22.96 -8.70 -7.65
C LYS A 102 -23.68 -9.04 -6.33
N PRO A 103 -22.97 -9.68 -5.38
CA PRO A 103 -23.54 -10.01 -4.08
C PRO A 103 -24.06 -8.76 -3.36
N PRO A 104 -24.94 -8.93 -2.34
CA PRO A 104 -25.44 -7.82 -1.53
C PRO A 104 -24.37 -7.14 -0.65
N VAL A 105 -23.14 -7.68 -0.64
CA VAL A 105 -21.94 -7.15 0.02
C VAL A 105 -20.79 -7.12 -0.99
N VAL A 106 -19.77 -6.30 -0.77
CA VAL A 106 -18.52 -6.36 -1.56
C VAL A 106 -17.58 -7.34 -0.87
N VAL A 107 -17.51 -8.58 -1.38
CA VAL A 107 -16.69 -9.69 -0.86
C VAL A 107 -15.21 -9.33 -0.87
N SER A 108 -14.77 -8.49 -1.80
CA SER A 108 -13.41 -7.98 -1.83
C SER A 108 -13.03 -7.15 -0.60
N GLY A 109 -13.99 -6.52 0.10
CA GLY A 109 -13.71 -5.78 1.34
C GLY A 109 -12.95 -6.62 2.38
N PRO A 110 -13.54 -7.67 2.96
CA PRO A 110 -12.87 -8.50 3.94
C PRO A 110 -11.63 -9.22 3.38
N VAL A 111 -11.64 -9.66 2.12
CA VAL A 111 -10.48 -10.33 1.49
C VAL A 111 -9.27 -9.39 1.40
N TRP A 112 -9.49 -8.15 0.94
CA TRP A 112 -8.43 -7.15 0.83
C TRP A 112 -7.98 -6.65 2.20
N ALA A 113 -8.90 -6.51 3.17
CA ALA A 113 -8.54 -6.20 4.55
C ALA A 113 -7.62 -7.27 5.16
N ALA A 114 -7.94 -8.55 4.96
CA ALA A 114 -7.07 -9.66 5.39
C ALA A 114 -5.71 -9.62 4.69
N ALA A 115 -5.66 -9.34 3.39
CA ALA A 115 -4.41 -9.18 2.65
C ALA A 115 -3.56 -8.02 3.22
N ILE A 116 -4.19 -6.91 3.59
CA ILE A 116 -3.53 -5.75 4.22
C ILE A 116 -2.97 -6.11 5.61
N LEU A 117 -3.72 -6.87 6.42
CA LEU A 117 -3.24 -7.34 7.72
C LEU A 117 -2.07 -8.32 7.59
N LEU A 118 -2.13 -9.24 6.63
CA LEU A 118 -1.01 -10.14 6.31
C LEU A 118 0.21 -9.34 5.83
N TYR A 119 0.00 -8.28 5.05
CA TYR A 119 1.05 -7.38 4.62
C TYR A 119 1.68 -6.62 5.80
N TRP A 120 0.88 -6.04 6.69
CA TRP A 120 1.33 -5.37 7.91
C TRP A 120 2.13 -6.32 8.81
N ASN A 121 1.60 -7.52 9.05
CA ASN A 121 2.26 -8.55 9.85
C ASN A 121 3.61 -8.97 9.23
N SER A 122 3.65 -9.15 7.91
CA SER A 122 4.85 -9.59 7.19
C SER A 122 5.91 -8.49 6.97
N THR A 123 5.62 -7.24 7.32
CA THR A 123 6.58 -6.11 7.26
C THR A 123 7.04 -5.65 8.64
N GLY A 124 6.82 -6.45 9.68
CA GLY A 124 7.32 -6.16 11.03
C GLY A 124 6.42 -5.25 11.87
N ARG A 125 5.15 -5.07 11.48
CA ARG A 125 4.09 -4.39 12.27
C ARG A 125 4.32 -2.92 12.64
N GLY A 126 5.38 -2.26 12.15
CA GLY A 126 5.71 -0.88 12.55
C GLY A 126 4.69 0.19 12.15
N ARG A 127 3.83 -0.09 11.17
CA ARG A 127 2.98 0.90 10.48
C ARG A 127 1.52 0.79 10.91
N LEU A 128 1.16 1.43 12.02
CA LEU A 128 -0.17 1.29 12.63
C LEU A 128 -1.33 1.76 11.73
N HIS A 129 -1.08 2.68 10.79
CA HIS A 129 -2.10 3.13 9.83
C HIS A 129 -2.67 1.99 9.00
N TYR A 130 -1.93 0.89 8.79
CA TYR A 130 -2.46 -0.27 8.08
C TYR A 130 -3.57 -1.02 8.83
N LEU A 131 -3.61 -0.95 10.16
CA LEU A 131 -4.71 -1.52 10.94
C LEU A 131 -5.99 -0.72 10.70
N PHE A 132 -5.90 0.61 10.74
CA PHE A 132 -7.03 1.50 10.43
C PHE A 132 -7.49 1.34 8.98
N ILE A 133 -6.55 1.27 8.04
CA ILE A 133 -6.85 1.02 6.63
C ILE A 133 -7.57 -0.32 6.46
N ALA A 134 -7.08 -1.41 7.08
CA ALA A 134 -7.73 -2.71 7.00
C ALA A 134 -9.15 -2.67 7.57
N ALA A 135 -9.36 -1.99 8.70
CA ALA A 135 -10.68 -1.81 9.29
C ALA A 135 -11.63 -1.04 8.35
N ILE A 136 -11.16 0.06 7.74
CA ILE A 136 -11.93 0.86 6.78
C ILE A 136 -12.31 0.02 5.56
N VAL A 137 -11.37 -0.74 4.99
CA VAL A 137 -11.61 -1.60 3.82
C VAL A 137 -12.58 -2.73 4.14
N ALA A 138 -12.48 -3.34 5.33
CA ALA A 138 -13.43 -4.35 5.79
C ALA A 138 -14.83 -3.77 5.97
N ALA A 139 -14.95 -2.62 6.65
CA ALA A 139 -16.23 -1.92 6.85
C ALA A 139 -16.87 -1.52 5.51
N THR A 140 -16.06 -1.07 4.56
CA THR A 140 -16.52 -0.74 3.20
C THR A 140 -17.16 -1.92 2.49
N GLY A 141 -16.68 -3.14 2.76
CA GLY A 141 -17.28 -4.37 2.22
C GLY A 141 -18.73 -4.59 2.66
N ALA A 142 -19.08 -4.18 3.88
CA ALA A 142 -20.40 -4.34 4.47
C ALA A 142 -21.33 -3.15 4.24
N LEU A 143 -20.80 -1.99 3.84
CA LEU A 143 -21.59 -0.77 3.64
C LEU A 143 -22.83 -0.95 2.73
N PRO A 144 -22.80 -1.75 1.64
CA PRO A 144 -23.99 -1.98 0.82
C PRO A 144 -25.20 -2.56 1.58
N LEU A 145 -25.00 -3.25 2.72
CA LEU A 145 -26.08 -3.72 3.60
C LEU A 145 -26.85 -2.56 4.25
N ALA A 146 -26.18 -1.43 4.46
CA ALA A 146 -26.79 -0.19 4.95
C ALA A 146 -27.37 0.67 3.81
N GLY A 147 -27.39 0.17 2.58
CA GLY A 147 -27.89 0.88 1.41
C GLY A 147 -26.91 1.89 0.80
N ILE A 148 -25.63 1.84 1.18
CA ILE A 148 -24.61 2.81 0.76
C ILE A 148 -23.38 2.05 0.28
N PRO A 149 -22.92 2.20 -0.96
CA PRO A 149 -23.69 2.52 -2.15
C PRO A 149 -24.59 1.34 -2.59
N ASN A 150 -25.69 1.65 -3.27
CA ASN A 150 -26.62 0.64 -3.75
C ASN A 150 -26.20 -0.02 -5.08
N GLY A 151 -26.37 -1.34 -5.14
CA GLY A 151 -26.35 -2.14 -6.36
C GLY A 151 -25.09 -1.96 -7.21
N LYS A 152 -25.28 -1.53 -8.46
CA LYS A 152 -24.21 -1.48 -9.49
C LYS A 152 -23.06 -0.53 -9.13
N ASN A 153 -23.20 0.36 -8.15
CA ASN A 153 -22.16 1.33 -7.79
C ASN A 153 -21.22 0.83 -6.68
N ALA A 154 -21.52 -0.31 -6.04
CA ALA A 154 -20.71 -0.87 -4.95
C ALA A 154 -19.26 -1.14 -5.34
N ILE A 155 -19.03 -1.73 -6.51
CA ILE A 155 -17.67 -2.00 -6.97
C ILE A 155 -16.89 -0.72 -7.33
N ASN A 156 -17.55 0.28 -7.91
CA ASN A 156 -16.92 1.56 -8.21
C ASN A 156 -16.50 2.27 -6.93
N PHE A 157 -17.39 2.33 -5.95
CA PHE A 157 -17.10 2.91 -4.66
C PHE A 157 -15.95 2.17 -3.97
N PHE A 158 -15.94 0.83 -4.06
CA PHE A 158 -14.82 0.04 -3.57
C PHE A 158 -13.50 0.42 -4.25
N PHE A 159 -13.46 0.58 -5.57
CA PHE A 159 -12.27 1.08 -6.27
C PHE A 159 -11.87 2.49 -5.85
N ALA A 160 -12.83 3.38 -5.60
CA ALA A 160 -12.54 4.72 -5.08
C ALA A 160 -11.89 4.65 -3.68
N VAL A 161 -12.43 3.81 -2.80
CA VAL A 161 -11.91 3.60 -1.43
C VAL A 161 -10.51 2.98 -1.47
N ILE A 162 -10.30 1.91 -2.24
CA ILE A 162 -8.98 1.30 -2.38
C ILE A 162 -8.00 2.31 -2.99
N GLY A 163 -8.41 3.06 -4.00
CA GLY A 163 -7.59 4.12 -4.59
C GLY A 163 -7.17 5.18 -3.56
N ALA A 164 -8.12 5.66 -2.75
CA ALA A 164 -7.84 6.59 -1.66
C ALA A 164 -6.90 5.99 -0.60
N VAL A 165 -7.08 4.72 -0.24
CA VAL A 165 -6.19 3.98 0.65
C VAL A 165 -4.76 3.91 0.11
N TYR A 166 -4.57 3.66 -1.19
CA TYR A 166 -3.25 3.65 -1.82
C TYR A 166 -2.58 5.03 -1.77
N VAL A 167 -3.35 6.09 -1.99
CA VAL A 167 -2.85 7.47 -1.92
C VAL A 167 -2.46 7.83 -0.48
N ILE A 168 -3.40 7.71 0.46
CA ILE A 168 -3.19 8.08 1.87
C ILE A 168 -2.11 7.20 2.49
N GLY A 169 -2.21 5.87 2.34
CA GLY A 169 -1.23 4.92 2.85
C GLY A 169 0.16 5.15 2.24
N GLY A 170 0.25 5.45 0.95
CA GLY A 170 1.50 5.76 0.29
C GLY A 170 2.15 7.07 0.77
N LEU A 171 1.35 8.09 1.09
CA LEU A 171 1.85 9.33 1.69
C LEU A 171 2.30 9.12 3.14
N LEU A 172 1.53 8.40 3.96
CA LEU A 172 1.88 8.08 5.34
C LEU A 172 3.17 7.24 5.41
N ASP A 173 3.30 6.23 4.57
CA ASP A 173 4.53 5.43 4.43
C ASP A 173 5.74 6.30 4.11
N HIS A 174 5.57 7.29 3.22
CA HIS A 174 6.64 8.21 2.86
C HIS A 174 7.04 9.11 4.03
N PHE A 175 6.07 9.70 4.74
CA PHE A 175 6.34 10.55 5.90
C PHE A 175 7.00 9.76 7.04
N GLU A 176 6.60 8.51 7.24
CA GLU A 176 7.20 7.66 8.26
C GLU A 176 8.63 7.27 7.87
N LEU A 177 8.88 6.94 6.60
CA LEU A 177 10.21 6.65 6.09
C LEU A 177 11.17 7.85 6.24
N THR A 178 10.74 9.05 5.83
CA THR A 178 11.57 10.27 5.95
C THR A 178 11.85 10.62 7.40
N ARG A 179 10.89 10.39 8.30
CA ARG A 179 11.08 10.57 9.75
C ARG A 179 12.09 9.60 10.33
N ILE A 180 12.02 8.31 9.96
CA ILE A 180 12.93 7.28 10.49
C ILE A 180 14.35 7.46 9.97
N MET A 181 14.50 7.84 8.70
CA MET A 181 15.80 7.98 8.04
C MET A 181 16.47 9.34 8.25
N ARG A 182 15.89 10.23 9.06
CA ARG A 182 16.49 11.55 9.33
C ARG A 182 17.86 11.36 10.02
N PRO A 183 18.93 12.02 9.53
CA PRO A 183 20.24 11.96 10.16
C PRO A 183 20.13 12.36 11.63
N VAL A 184 20.83 11.63 12.51
CA VAL A 184 21.13 12.15 13.85
C VAL A 184 22.12 13.27 13.62
N MET A 185 21.72 14.52 13.83
CA MET A 185 22.73 15.54 14.05
C MET A 185 23.34 15.18 15.40
N GLU A 186 24.61 14.79 15.41
CA GLU A 186 25.36 14.72 16.66
C GLU A 186 25.42 16.14 17.21
N ASP A 187 24.59 16.42 18.21
CA ASP A 187 24.74 17.58 19.08
C ASP A 187 26.07 17.40 19.84
N GLY A 188 27.19 17.68 19.18
CA GLY A 188 28.53 17.34 19.69
C GLY A 188 29.71 18.05 19.02
N ASP A 189 29.62 18.48 17.76
CA ASP A 189 30.69 19.23 17.09
C ASP A 189 30.51 20.76 17.18
N ALA A 190 30.01 21.24 18.31
CA ALA A 190 30.27 22.61 18.77
C ALA A 190 31.59 22.62 19.57
N GLY A 191 32.66 22.12 18.96
CA GLY A 191 34.00 22.04 19.52
C GLY A 191 34.98 22.89 18.71
N THR A 192 35.18 24.12 19.18
CA THR A 192 36.43 24.91 19.05
C THR A 192 37.06 25.07 17.66
N VAL A 193 36.86 26.24 17.06
CA VAL A 193 37.92 26.91 16.28
C VAL A 193 38.56 27.97 17.18
#